data_AF-A0A5B9FPY3-F1
#
_entry.id   AF-A0A5B9FPY3-F1
#
_cell.length_a   1.000
_cell.length_b   1.000
_cell.length_c   1.000
_cell.angle_alpha   90.00
_cell.angle_beta   90.00
_cell.angle_gamma   90.00
#
_symmetry.space_group_name_H-M   'P 1'
#
loop_
_entity.id
_entity.type
_entity.pdbx_description
1 polymer ?
#
loop_
_entity_poly.entity_id
_entity_poly.type
_entity_poly.pdbx_seq_one_letter_code
_entity_poly.pdbx_strand_id
1 'polypeptide(L)'
;MESRVEVIGKNMNISDLKIREQQLVGALCIISFCQKYEIYHEDIRDFIDHLLNILITDNLPDWESKGLKVKIIGRGEPVPQSVENSIPLKLRDDFQKLTDNASEIGIADMYGIDTTAPVLATQQCVAILAKHKTEVILPQEFLNDTGKERWGEVWNAEKFNDLKRYLERYKQDKLI
;
A
#
# COMPACT_ATOMS: atom_id res chain seq x y z
N MET A 1 -5.51 -0.32 -27.17
CA MET A 1 -5.06 0.95 -26.57
C MET A 1 -4.14 0.55 -25.44
N GLU A 2 -2.83 0.71 -25.59
CA GLU A 2 -1.89 0.39 -24.51
C GLU A 2 -2.17 1.33 -23.34
N SER A 3 -2.57 0.77 -22.20
CA SER A 3 -2.72 1.52 -20.95
C SER A 3 -1.38 2.13 -20.59
N ARG A 4 -1.32 3.45 -20.36
CA ARG A 4 -0.11 4.10 -19.87
C ARG A 4 0.25 3.53 -18.51
N VAL A 5 1.52 3.13 -18.37
CA VAL A 5 2.06 2.57 -17.14
C VAL A 5 2.87 3.64 -16.44
N GLU A 6 2.59 3.85 -15.17
CA GLU A 6 3.22 4.85 -14.32
C GLU A 6 4.22 4.21 -13.37
N VAL A 7 5.35 4.90 -13.19
CA VAL A 7 6.37 4.56 -12.19
C VAL A 7 6.35 5.62 -11.10
N ILE A 8 5.94 5.22 -9.90
CA ILE A 8 5.77 6.13 -8.77
C ILE A 8 7.10 6.77 -8.39
N GLY A 9 7.13 8.09 -8.24
CA GLY A 9 8.33 8.85 -7.88
C GLY A 9 9.30 9.12 -9.04
N LYS A 10 9.02 8.64 -10.26
CA LYS A 10 9.75 9.04 -11.48
C LYS A 10 8.89 9.90 -12.39
N ASN A 11 7.75 9.35 -12.83
CA ASN A 11 6.88 10.00 -13.81
C ASN A 11 5.60 10.55 -13.15
N MET A 12 5.33 10.14 -11.91
CA MET A 12 4.18 10.56 -11.13
C MET A 12 4.63 11.09 -9.76
N ASN A 13 4.18 12.30 -9.42
CA ASN A 13 4.47 12.92 -8.14
C ASN A 13 3.46 12.45 -7.08
N ILE A 14 3.97 11.96 -5.95
CA ILE A 14 3.15 11.43 -4.85
C ILE A 14 2.23 12.51 -4.25
N SER A 15 2.64 13.79 -4.27
CA SER A 15 1.79 14.88 -3.75
C SER A 15 0.51 15.09 -4.56
N ASP A 16 0.46 14.60 -5.79
CA ASP A 16 -0.69 14.76 -6.68
C ASP A 16 -1.73 13.65 -6.48
N LEU A 17 -1.36 12.58 -5.77
CA LEU A 17 -2.21 11.44 -5.46
C LEU A 17 -3.14 11.73 -4.28
N LYS A 18 -4.35 11.19 -4.33
CA LYS A 18 -5.29 11.18 -3.19
C LYS A 18 -4.88 10.15 -2.14
N ILE A 19 -5.38 10.29 -0.90
CA ILE A 19 -4.99 9.38 0.19
C ILE A 19 -5.29 7.91 -0.16
N ARG A 20 -6.41 7.62 -0.82
CA ARG A 20 -6.72 6.25 -1.29
C ARG A 20 -5.68 5.72 -2.29
N GLU A 21 -5.24 6.55 -3.24
CA GLU A 21 -4.22 6.18 -4.21
C GLU A 21 -2.83 6.03 -3.56
N GLN A 22 -2.51 6.90 -2.61
CA GLN A 22 -1.33 6.79 -1.76
C GLN A 22 -1.35 5.46 -0.97
N GLN A 23 -2.51 5.07 -0.42
CA GLN A 23 -2.67 3.81 0.31
C GLN A 23 -2.45 2.60 -0.61
N LEU A 24 -2.94 2.65 -1.85
CA LEU A 24 -2.66 1.65 -2.87
C LEU A 24 -1.15 1.53 -3.13
N VAL A 25 -0.45 2.67 -3.30
CA VAL A 25 1.02 2.67 -3.46
C VAL A 25 1.69 2.03 -2.24
N GLY A 26 1.31 2.39 -1.02
CA GLY A 26 1.85 1.81 0.22
C GLY A 26 1.68 0.28 0.29
N ALA A 27 0.48 -0.22 -0.04
CA ALA A 27 0.21 -1.66 -0.10
C ALA A 27 1.07 -2.36 -1.17
N LEU A 28 1.25 -1.74 -2.34
CA LEU A 28 2.09 -2.30 -3.41
C LEU A 28 3.58 -2.27 -3.10
N CYS A 29 4.02 -1.34 -2.27
CA CYS A 29 5.38 -1.35 -1.75
C CYS A 29 5.64 -2.63 -0.95
N ILE A 30 4.71 -3.01 -0.06
CA ILE A 30 4.79 -4.26 0.71
C ILE A 30 4.74 -5.46 -0.22
N ILE A 31 3.76 -5.52 -1.14
CA ILE A 31 3.63 -6.62 -2.11
C ILE A 31 4.93 -6.82 -2.89
N SER A 32 5.49 -5.74 -3.45
CA SER A 32 6.69 -5.80 -4.28
C SER A 32 7.93 -6.19 -3.48
N PHE A 33 8.03 -5.72 -2.24
CA PHE A 33 9.11 -6.10 -1.33
C PHE A 33 9.05 -7.58 -1.00
N CYS A 34 7.88 -8.08 -0.62
CA CYS A 34 7.67 -9.49 -0.29
C CYS A 34 7.95 -10.38 -1.50
N GLN A 35 7.46 -10.02 -2.69
CA GLN A 35 7.73 -10.75 -3.92
C GLN A 35 9.22 -10.85 -4.24
N LYS A 36 9.96 -9.73 -4.14
CA LYS A 36 11.40 -9.70 -4.42
C LYS A 36 12.20 -10.67 -3.56
N TYR A 37 11.79 -10.83 -2.31
CA TYR A 37 12.49 -11.64 -1.32
C TYR A 37 11.80 -12.97 -1.03
N GLU A 38 10.81 -13.34 -1.86
CA GLU A 38 10.05 -14.59 -1.74
C GLU A 38 9.46 -14.79 -0.34
N ILE A 39 9.00 -13.69 0.29
CA ILE A 39 8.38 -13.69 1.60
C ILE A 39 6.88 -13.97 1.45
N TYR A 40 6.42 -15.06 2.07
CA TYR A 40 5.02 -15.48 2.06
C TYR A 40 4.55 -15.75 3.47
N HIS A 41 3.55 -15.01 3.94
CA HIS A 41 2.91 -15.21 5.24
C HIS A 41 1.45 -14.76 5.19
N GLU A 42 0.54 -15.50 5.84
CA GLU A 42 -0.90 -15.20 5.84
C GLU A 42 -1.22 -13.85 6.49
N ASP A 43 -0.65 -13.57 7.67
CA ASP A 43 -0.82 -12.26 8.34
C ASP A 43 -0.36 -11.05 7.49
N ILE A 44 0.65 -11.23 6.63
CA ILE A 44 1.07 -10.17 5.69
C ILE A 44 0.01 -9.96 4.61
N ARG A 45 -0.59 -11.05 4.10
CA ARG A 45 -1.68 -10.99 3.13
C ARG A 45 -2.91 -10.32 3.73
N ASP A 46 -3.32 -10.73 4.93
CA ASP A 46 -4.48 -10.15 5.61
C ASP A 46 -4.30 -8.65 5.86
N PHE A 47 -3.09 -8.23 6.22
CA PHE A 47 -2.73 -6.82 6.37
C PHE A 47 -2.81 -6.06 5.04
N ILE A 48 -2.22 -6.58 3.96
CA ILE A 48 -2.31 -5.99 2.62
C ILE A 48 -3.77 -5.86 2.18
N ASP A 49 -4.57 -6.91 2.37
CA ASP A 49 -5.99 -6.92 2.02
C ASP A 49 -6.76 -5.85 2.81
N HIS A 50 -6.46 -5.69 4.10
CA HIS A 50 -7.01 -4.61 4.91
C HIS A 50 -6.63 -3.22 4.36
N LEU A 51 -5.36 -2.97 4.04
CA LEU A 51 -4.93 -1.69 3.45
C LEU A 51 -5.66 -1.40 2.14
N LEU A 52 -5.78 -2.39 1.25
CA LEU A 52 -6.47 -2.24 -0.04
C LEU A 52 -7.98 -2.05 0.11
N ASN A 53 -8.61 -2.58 1.16
CA ASN A 53 -10.03 -2.37 1.41
C ASN A 53 -10.40 -0.90 1.66
N ILE A 54 -9.42 -0.04 1.98
CA ILE A 54 -9.70 1.40 2.05
C ILE A 54 -10.27 1.89 0.72
N LEU A 55 -9.83 1.35 -0.41
CA LEU A 55 -10.20 1.86 -1.75
C LEU A 55 -11.72 1.83 -1.99
N ILE A 56 -12.42 0.89 -1.36
CA ILE A 56 -13.86 0.67 -1.51
C ILE A 56 -14.68 1.03 -0.26
N THR A 57 -14.03 1.52 0.80
CA THR A 57 -14.72 1.80 2.06
C THR A 57 -15.22 3.24 2.13
N ASP A 58 -16.51 3.40 2.38
CA ASP A 58 -17.19 4.67 2.65
C ASP A 58 -17.16 5.10 4.12
N ASN A 59 -16.98 4.15 5.06
CA ASN A 59 -16.89 4.40 6.50
C ASN A 59 -15.47 4.17 7.04
N LEU A 60 -14.66 5.24 7.10
CA LEU A 60 -13.27 5.18 7.55
C LEU A 60 -13.09 4.70 9.01
N PRO A 61 -13.91 5.12 9.99
CA PRO A 61 -13.84 4.55 11.35
C PRO A 61 -14.09 3.03 11.42
N ASP A 62 -15.02 2.49 10.64
CA ASP A 62 -15.25 1.05 10.57
C ASP A 62 -14.07 0.32 9.90
N TRP A 63 -13.48 0.91 8.85
CA TRP A 63 -12.23 0.41 8.28
C TRP A 63 -11.13 0.35 9.33
N GLU A 64 -10.91 1.43 10.08
CA GLU A 64 -9.91 1.47 11.16
C GLU A 64 -10.14 0.36 12.20
N SER A 65 -11.37 0.23 12.68
CA SER A 65 -11.74 -0.78 13.68
C SER A 65 -11.46 -2.20 13.22
N LYS A 66 -11.62 -2.48 11.91
CA LYS A 66 -11.24 -3.77 11.31
C LYS A 66 -9.73 -3.95 11.24
N GLY A 67 -8.98 -2.87 10.99
CA GLY A 67 -7.51 -2.87 11.01
C GLY A 67 -6.93 -3.24 12.37
N LEU A 68 -7.59 -2.87 13.47
CA LEU A 68 -7.15 -3.27 14.81
C LEU A 68 -7.34 -4.77 15.11
N LYS A 69 -8.00 -5.53 14.21
CA LYS A 69 -8.24 -6.97 14.36
C LYS A 69 -7.27 -7.83 13.57
N VAL A 70 -6.51 -7.25 12.64
CA VAL A 70 -5.45 -7.98 11.92
C VAL A 70 -4.20 -8.12 12.79
N LYS A 71 -3.37 -9.12 12.50
CA LYS A 71 -2.19 -9.44 13.33
C LYS A 71 -1.06 -8.41 13.19
N ILE A 72 -0.88 -7.86 11.99
CA ILE A 72 0.02 -6.72 11.75
C ILE A 72 -0.84 -5.46 11.79
N ILE A 73 -0.57 -4.57 12.74
CA ILE A 73 -1.30 -3.30 12.87
C ILE A 73 -0.55 -2.17 12.15
N GLY A 74 0.79 -2.18 12.21
CA GLY A 74 1.64 -1.20 11.56
C GLY A 74 1.55 0.20 12.18
N ARG A 75 1.40 0.31 13.51
CA ARG A 75 1.42 1.60 14.22
C ARG A 75 2.67 1.70 15.11
N GLY A 76 3.76 1.09 14.68
CA GLY A 76 5.02 1.02 15.42
C GLY A 76 5.12 -0.16 16.39
N GLU A 77 4.08 -0.99 16.52
CA GLU A 77 4.19 -2.26 17.22
C GLU A 77 5.08 -3.23 16.43
N PRO A 78 5.89 -4.05 17.12
CA PRO A 78 6.64 -5.11 16.45
C PRO A 78 5.70 -6.03 15.67
N VAL A 79 6.09 -6.37 14.43
CA VAL A 79 5.41 -7.43 13.68
C VAL A 79 5.39 -8.74 14.50
N PRO A 80 4.33 -9.56 14.38
CA PRO A 80 4.24 -10.83 15.10
C PRO A 80 5.47 -11.72 14.89
N GLN A 81 5.90 -12.44 15.92
CA GLN A 81 7.09 -13.29 15.84
C GLN A 81 7.04 -14.31 14.69
N SER A 82 5.84 -14.85 14.39
CA SER A 82 5.60 -15.74 13.24
C SER A 82 5.96 -15.07 11.92
N VAL A 83 5.50 -13.84 11.71
CA VAL A 83 5.82 -12.99 10.55
C VAL A 83 7.31 -12.71 10.52
N GLU A 84 7.88 -12.28 11.64
CA GLU A 84 9.31 -11.95 11.75
C GLU A 84 10.21 -13.13 11.37
N ASN A 85 9.82 -14.35 11.75
CA ASN A 85 10.54 -15.58 11.40
C ASN A 85 10.48 -15.92 9.90
N SER A 86 9.46 -15.44 9.18
CA SER A 86 9.37 -15.58 7.73
C SER A 86 10.24 -14.57 6.96
N ILE A 87 10.83 -13.59 7.65
CA ILE A 87 11.59 -12.50 7.04
C ILE A 87 13.08 -12.65 7.38
N PRO A 88 13.98 -12.65 6.37
CA PRO A 88 15.42 -12.64 6.59
C PRO A 88 15.84 -11.50 7.53
N LEU A 89 16.70 -11.80 8.51
CA LEU A 89 17.09 -10.87 9.59
C LEU A 89 17.46 -9.46 9.08
N LYS A 90 18.26 -9.39 8.01
CA LYS A 90 18.73 -8.14 7.39
C LYS A 90 17.62 -7.27 6.76
N LEU A 91 16.41 -7.80 6.62
CA LEU A 91 15.28 -7.16 5.96
C LEU A 91 14.19 -6.73 6.95
N ARG A 92 14.26 -7.18 8.21
CA ARG A 92 13.18 -7.00 9.20
C ARG A 92 12.92 -5.52 9.51
N ASP A 93 13.97 -4.72 9.68
CA ASP A 93 13.83 -3.29 9.94
C ASP A 93 13.14 -2.54 8.78
N ASP A 94 13.50 -2.88 7.54
CA ASP A 94 12.90 -2.27 6.36
C ASP A 94 11.44 -2.73 6.19
N PHE A 95 11.15 -4.00 6.51
CA PHE A 95 9.78 -4.51 6.50
C PHE A 95 8.90 -3.84 7.57
N GLN A 96 9.39 -3.70 8.80
CA GLN A 96 8.68 -2.99 9.87
C GLN A 96 8.37 -1.55 9.45
N LYS A 97 9.36 -0.84 8.88
CA LYS A 97 9.13 0.52 8.38
C LYS A 97 8.12 0.56 7.24
N LEU A 98 8.08 -0.44 6.36
CA LEU A 98 7.06 -0.53 5.32
C LEU A 98 5.66 -0.69 5.93
N THR A 99 5.49 -1.58 6.91
CA THR A 99 4.18 -1.77 7.56
C THR A 99 3.73 -0.52 8.33
N ASP A 100 4.67 0.15 8.99
CA ASP A 100 4.38 1.36 9.75
C ASP A 100 3.96 2.52 8.85
N ASN A 101 4.78 2.82 7.83
CA ASN A 101 4.46 3.89 6.88
C ASN A 101 3.21 3.57 6.06
N ALA A 102 2.99 2.31 5.67
CA ALA A 102 1.78 1.96 4.91
C ALA A 102 0.50 2.19 5.73
N SER A 103 0.50 1.95 7.04
CA SER A 103 -0.68 2.22 7.87
C SER A 103 -0.87 3.70 8.13
N GLU A 104 0.22 4.45 8.34
CA GLU A 104 0.19 5.88 8.60
C GLU A 104 -0.55 6.66 7.50
N ILE A 105 -0.41 6.23 6.23
CA ILE A 105 -1.08 6.87 5.07
C ILE A 105 -2.58 7.01 5.29
N GLY A 106 -3.25 5.91 5.67
CA GLY A 106 -4.70 5.86 5.85
C GLY A 106 -5.18 6.31 7.23
N ILE A 107 -4.28 6.64 8.17
CA ILE A 107 -4.64 6.97 9.56
C ILE A 107 -4.35 8.42 9.90
N ALA A 108 -3.26 9.00 9.42
CA ALA A 108 -2.72 10.27 9.90
C ALA A 108 -3.74 11.42 9.93
N ASP A 109 -4.56 11.52 8.88
CA ASP A 109 -5.52 12.60 8.71
C ASP A 109 -6.98 12.16 8.94
N MET A 110 -7.22 10.93 9.46
CA MET A 110 -8.58 10.37 9.56
C MET A 110 -9.52 11.16 10.48
N TYR A 111 -9.00 11.67 11.60
CA TYR A 111 -9.77 12.38 12.62
C TYR A 111 -9.32 13.84 12.80
N GLY A 112 -8.48 14.34 11.90
CA GLY A 112 -7.73 15.57 12.10
C GLY A 112 -7.82 16.55 10.94
N ILE A 113 -6.89 17.50 10.97
CA ILE A 113 -6.67 18.40 9.84
C ILE A 113 -5.85 17.70 8.77
N ASP A 114 -5.99 18.20 7.56
CA ASP A 114 -5.13 17.87 6.42
C ASP A 114 -3.66 18.18 6.74
N THR A 115 -2.80 17.15 6.83
CA THR A 115 -1.35 17.32 7.10
C THR A 115 -0.48 17.03 5.87
N THR A 116 0.82 16.75 6.04
CA THR A 116 1.68 16.18 4.99
C THR A 116 2.05 14.72 5.27
N ALA A 117 1.56 14.15 6.38
CA ALA A 117 1.96 12.83 6.86
C ALA A 117 1.67 11.70 5.85
N PRO A 118 0.49 11.63 5.18
CA PRO A 118 0.24 10.59 4.17
C PRO A 118 1.26 10.62 3.03
N VAL A 119 1.60 11.82 2.54
CA VAL A 119 2.56 12.00 1.45
C VAL A 119 3.96 11.57 1.89
N LEU A 120 4.39 11.99 3.08
CA LEU A 120 5.70 11.62 3.63
C LEU A 120 5.79 10.10 3.85
N ALA A 121 4.77 9.48 4.42
CA ALA A 121 4.71 8.04 4.63
C ALA A 121 4.77 7.27 3.31
N THR A 122 4.03 7.72 2.29
CA THR A 122 4.09 7.14 0.93
C THR A 122 5.48 7.27 0.31
N GLN A 123 6.13 8.43 0.47
CA GLN A 123 7.50 8.65 0.02
C GLN A 123 8.49 7.71 0.72
N GLN A 124 8.34 7.46 2.02
CA GLN A 124 9.18 6.51 2.76
C GLN A 124 9.00 5.08 2.24
N CYS A 125 7.76 4.64 1.98
CA CYS A 125 7.50 3.33 1.37
C CYS A 125 8.22 3.17 0.03
N VAL A 126 8.11 4.17 -0.85
CA VAL A 126 8.78 4.17 -2.16
C VAL A 126 10.31 4.23 -2.02
N ALA A 127 10.83 5.02 -1.08
CA ALA A 127 12.27 5.11 -0.82
C ALA A 127 12.86 3.79 -0.33
N ILE A 128 12.14 3.04 0.53
CA ILE A 128 12.55 1.70 0.95
C ILE A 128 12.62 0.78 -0.28
N LEU A 129 11.58 0.72 -1.11
CA LEU A 129 11.62 -0.08 -2.33
C LEU A 129 12.79 0.31 -3.26
N ALA A 130 13.04 1.60 -3.42
CA ALA A 130 14.15 2.10 -4.24
C ALA A 130 15.52 1.67 -3.68
N LYS A 131 15.72 1.70 -2.36
CA LYS A 131 16.91 1.13 -1.68
C LYS A 131 17.11 -0.34 -2.06
N HIS A 132 16.01 -1.09 -2.20
CA HIS A 132 16.02 -2.47 -2.65
C HIS A 132 16.03 -2.61 -4.18
N LYS A 133 16.21 -1.55 -4.97
CA LYS A 133 16.19 -1.59 -6.45
C LYS A 133 14.90 -2.23 -6.97
N THR A 134 13.78 -1.78 -6.45
CA THR A 134 12.43 -2.23 -6.83
C THR A 134 11.51 -1.03 -6.88
N GLU A 135 10.50 -1.12 -7.72
CA GLU A 135 9.64 0.01 -8.08
C GLU A 135 8.20 -0.48 -8.09
N VAL A 136 7.28 0.40 -7.68
CA VAL A 136 5.84 0.19 -7.92
C VAL A 136 5.54 0.65 -9.33
N ILE A 137 4.94 -0.26 -10.09
CA ILE A 137 4.54 -0.06 -11.47
C ILE A 137 3.03 -0.31 -11.50
N LEU A 138 2.26 0.66 -11.98
CA LEU A 138 0.80 0.59 -12.04
C LEU A 138 0.26 1.24 -13.32
N PRO A 139 -0.80 0.69 -13.91
CA PRO A 139 -1.59 1.41 -14.91
C PRO A 139 -2.14 2.73 -14.37
N GLN A 140 -2.08 3.79 -15.18
CA GLN A 140 -2.55 5.14 -14.83
C GLN A 140 -4.02 5.16 -14.40
N GLU A 141 -4.85 4.24 -14.91
CA GLU A 141 -6.28 4.12 -14.55
C GLU A 141 -6.54 3.85 -13.06
N PHE A 142 -5.55 3.37 -12.32
CA PHE A 142 -5.62 3.20 -10.87
C PHE A 142 -5.17 4.43 -10.08
N LEU A 143 -4.61 5.44 -10.76
CA LEU A 143 -3.99 6.64 -10.19
C LEU A 143 -4.44 7.90 -10.96
N ASN A 144 -5.75 8.01 -11.15
CA ASN A 144 -6.39 9.03 -11.99
C ASN A 144 -7.52 9.78 -11.28
N ASP A 145 -7.55 9.75 -9.96
CA ASP A 145 -8.56 10.47 -9.20
C ASP A 145 -8.38 11.99 -9.37
N THR A 146 -9.41 12.62 -9.93
CA THR A 146 -9.48 14.07 -10.18
C THR A 146 -10.46 14.76 -9.23
N GLY A 147 -10.99 14.03 -8.26
CA GLY A 147 -11.91 14.51 -7.25
C GLY A 147 -11.30 15.65 -6.43
N LYS A 148 -12.18 16.49 -5.87
CA LYS A 148 -11.75 17.63 -5.05
C LYS A 148 -11.37 17.21 -3.64
N GLU A 149 -12.03 16.18 -3.13
CA GLU A 149 -11.77 15.65 -1.80
C GLU A 149 -10.35 15.07 -1.71
N ARG A 150 -9.70 15.31 -0.57
CA ARG A 150 -8.32 14.86 -0.34
C ARG A 150 -8.20 13.34 -0.23
N TRP A 151 -9.22 12.71 0.34
CA TRP A 151 -9.29 11.25 0.46
C TRP A 151 -9.40 10.55 -0.90
N GLY A 152 -9.94 11.23 -1.91
CA GLY A 152 -10.32 10.63 -3.17
C GLY A 152 -11.65 9.90 -3.09
N GLU A 153 -12.20 9.60 -4.25
CA GLU A 153 -13.47 8.92 -4.44
C GLU A 153 -13.39 7.47 -3.97
N VAL A 154 -14.50 6.97 -3.44
CA VAL A 154 -14.65 5.54 -3.16
C VAL A 154 -14.74 4.80 -4.49
N TRP A 155 -13.92 3.76 -4.65
CA TRP A 155 -13.91 2.96 -5.87
C TRP A 155 -15.16 2.10 -5.95
N ASN A 156 -15.71 2.00 -7.17
CA ASN A 156 -16.74 1.01 -7.44
C ASN A 156 -16.14 -0.42 -7.47
N ALA A 157 -17.03 -1.41 -7.38
CA ALA A 157 -16.64 -2.82 -7.35
C ALA A 157 -15.90 -3.25 -8.63
N GLU A 158 -16.23 -2.68 -9.78
CA GLU A 158 -15.60 -3.01 -11.07
C GLU A 158 -14.12 -2.62 -11.07
N LYS A 159 -13.80 -1.35 -10.75
CA LYS A 159 -12.42 -0.84 -10.66
C LYS A 159 -11.59 -1.65 -9.65
N PHE A 160 -12.18 -1.99 -8.51
CA PHE A 160 -11.49 -2.80 -7.50
C PHE A 160 -11.26 -4.26 -7.95
N ASN A 161 -12.20 -4.87 -8.66
CA ASN A 161 -12.03 -6.20 -9.24
C ASN A 161 -10.97 -6.21 -10.37
N ASP A 162 -10.86 -5.12 -11.13
CA ASP A 162 -9.82 -4.97 -12.14
C ASP A 162 -8.44 -4.84 -11.51
N LEU A 163 -8.32 -4.11 -10.40
CA LEU A 163 -7.10 -4.10 -9.59
C LEU A 163 -6.77 -5.51 -9.11
N LYS A 164 -7.71 -6.27 -8.54
CA LYS A 164 -7.45 -7.65 -8.11
C LYS A 164 -6.93 -8.52 -9.25
N ARG A 165 -7.56 -8.45 -10.43
CA ARG A 165 -7.10 -9.17 -11.63
C ARG A 165 -5.70 -8.73 -12.07
N TYR A 166 -5.39 -7.43 -11.97
CA TYR A 166 -4.06 -6.92 -12.21
C TYR A 166 -3.04 -7.50 -11.22
N LEU A 167 -3.34 -7.51 -9.93
CA LEU A 167 -2.43 -8.03 -8.89
C LEU A 167 -2.19 -9.53 -9.00
N GLU A 168 -3.18 -10.32 -9.42
CA GLU A 168 -2.97 -11.75 -9.68
C GLU A 168 -1.99 -11.99 -10.83
N ARG A 169 -2.07 -11.19 -11.91
CA ARG A 169 -1.06 -11.25 -13.00
C ARG A 169 0.30 -10.72 -12.54
N TYR A 170 0.30 -9.65 -11.75
CA TYR A 170 1.50 -9.05 -11.17
C TYR A 170 2.29 -10.03 -10.28
N LYS A 171 1.60 -10.99 -9.65
CA LYS A 171 2.22 -12.10 -8.90
C LYS A 171 2.80 -13.18 -9.81
N GLN A 172 2.21 -13.43 -10.98
CA GLN A 172 2.65 -14.47 -11.91
C GLN A 172 3.87 -14.04 -12.74
N ASP A 173 3.95 -12.77 -13.15
CA ASP A 173 5.01 -12.29 -14.06
C ASP A 173 6.40 -12.17 -13.42
N LYS A 174 6.53 -12.39 -12.10
CA LYS A 174 7.82 -12.37 -11.37
C LYS A 174 8.25 -13.73 -10.82
N LEU A 175 7.56 -14.80 -11.21
CA LEU A 175 7.90 -16.20 -10.90
C LEU A 175 8.52 -16.95 -12.09
N ILE A 176 9.09 -16.23 -13.08
CA ILE A 176 9.75 -16.78 -14.27
C ILE A 176 11.24 -16.44 -14.26
#